data_AF-A0A7V8DH01-F1
#
_entry.id   AF-A0A7V8DH01-F1
#
_cell.length_a   1.000
_cell.length_b   1.000
_cell.length_c   1.000
_cell.angle_alpha   90.00
_cell.angle_beta   90.00
_cell.angle_gamma   90.00
#
_symmetry.space_group_name_H-M   'P 1'
#
loop_
_entity.id
_entity.type
_entity.pdbx_description
1 polymer ?
#
loop_
_entity_poly.entity_id
_entity_poly.type
_entity_poly.pdbx_seq_one_letter_code
_entity_poly.pdbx_strand_id
1 'polypeptide(L)' 'MAYAIKALAPWWGESSIAAISAAACRRYTKDRAVKDATARRELGVLSAALRYCTREGYLSSAPQVWLPAKGPPRDR' A
#
# COMPACT_ATOMS: atom_id res chain seq x y z
N MET A 1 -1.63 -10.19 -10.36
CA MET A 1 -1.25 -9.71 -9.01
C MET A 1 0.18 -9.17 -8.94
N ALA A 2 1.13 -9.66 -9.74
CA ALA A 2 2.53 -9.22 -9.73
C ALA A 2 2.80 -7.74 -10.09
N TYR A 3 1.90 -7.05 -10.82
CA TYR A 3 2.11 -5.67 -11.26
C TYR A 3 2.07 -4.64 -10.11
N ALA A 4 1.29 -4.90 -9.05
CA ALA A 4 1.17 -3.97 -7.92
C ALA A 4 2.49 -3.87 -7.13
N ILE A 5 3.23 -4.98 -7.02
CA ILE A 5 4.52 -4.99 -6.31
C ILE A 5 5.60 -4.25 -7.12
N LYS A 6 5.63 -4.41 -8.45
CA LYS A 6 6.54 -3.64 -9.33
C LYS A 6 6.32 -2.13 -9.21
N ALA A 7 5.07 -1.72 -8.99
CA ALA A 7 4.71 -0.33 -8.79
C ALA A 7 5.19 0.25 -7.45
N LEU A 8 5.31 -0.59 -6.43
CA LEU A 8 5.73 -0.20 -5.08
C LEU A 8 7.26 -0.14 -4.95
N ALA A 9 8.00 -0.96 -5.71
CA ALA A 9 9.45 -1.09 -5.58
C ALA A 9 10.26 0.22 -5.69
N PRO A 10 10.00 1.16 -6.63
CA PRO A 10 10.80 2.38 -6.72
C PRO A 10 10.56 3.37 -5.57
N TRP A 11 9.37 3.35 -4.95
CA TRP A 11 9.01 4.30 -3.91
C TRP A 11 9.27 3.75 -2.51
N TRP A 12 9.14 2.43 -2.33
CA TRP A 12 9.32 1.75 -1.05
C TRP A 12 10.62 0.95 -0.94
N GLY A 13 11.35 0.73 -2.05
CA GLY A 13 12.52 -0.16 -2.09
C GLY A 13 13.69 0.27 -1.20
N GLU A 14 13.84 1.58 -0.96
CA GLU A 14 14.86 2.12 -0.04
C GLU A 14 14.28 2.56 1.31
N SER A 15 12.95 2.52 1.48
CA SER A 15 12.30 2.95 2.71
C SER A 15 12.20 1.79 3.70
N SER A 16 12.55 2.05 4.96
CA SER A 16 12.29 1.10 6.05
C SER A 16 10.79 0.83 6.18
N ILE A 17 10.44 -0.40 6.53
CA ILE A 17 9.04 -0.80 6.81
C ILE A 17 8.43 0.08 7.91
N ALA A 18 9.24 0.57 8.85
CA ALA A 18 8.80 1.49 9.90
C ALA A 18 8.36 2.87 9.37
N ALA A 19 8.81 3.27 8.17
CA ALA A 19 8.39 4.52 7.54
C ALA A 19 7.00 4.42 6.87
N ILE A 20 6.45 3.21 6.75
CA ILE A 20 5.10 3.00 6.22
C ILE A 20 4.10 3.53 7.25
N SER A 21 3.46 4.64 6.92
CA SER A 21 2.42 5.27 7.74
C SER A 21 1.28 5.75 6.85
N ALA A 22 0.14 6.08 7.45
CA ALA A 22 -0.98 6.70 6.75
C ALA A 22 -0.57 7.96 5.97
N ALA A 23 0.39 8.75 6.49
CA ALA A 23 0.94 9.92 5.81
C ALA A 23 1.77 9.53 4.58
N ALA A 24 2.63 8.51 4.71
CA ALA A 24 3.41 7.98 3.60
C ALA A 24 2.51 7.38 2.50
N CYS A 25 1.43 6.66 2.88
CA CYS A 25 0.45 6.16 1.91
C CYS A 25 -0.23 7.29 1.14
N ARG A 26 -0.63 8.39 1.82
CA ARG A 26 -1.22 9.56 1.14
C ARG A 26 -0.24 10.27 0.22
N ARG A 27 1.03 10.38 0.62
CA ARG A 27 2.08 10.97 -0.21
C ARG A 27 2.35 10.11 -1.44
N TYR A 28 2.45 8.79 -1.28
CA TYR A 28 2.56 7.83 -2.38
C TYR A 28 1.43 8.01 -3.39
N THR A 29 0.18 8.08 -2.93
CA THR A 29 -0.97 8.28 -3.84
C THR A 29 -0.92 9.59 -4.61
N LYS A 30 -0.43 10.66 -3.95
CA LYS A 30 -0.27 11.99 -4.57
C LYS A 30 0.85 11.99 -5.61
N ASP A 31 2.01 11.44 -5.27
CA ASP A 31 3.18 11.36 -6.16
C ASP A 31 2.91 10.47 -7.39
N ARG A 32 2.16 9.38 -7.20
CA ARG A 32 1.77 8.47 -8.28
C ARG A 32 0.78 9.09 -9.27
N ALA A 33 -0.03 10.06 -8.84
CA ALA A 33 -1.12 10.65 -9.63
C ALA A 33 -2.05 9.59 -10.28
N VAL A 34 -2.29 8.46 -9.61
CA VAL A 34 -3.18 7.39 -10.11
C VAL A 34 -4.59 7.51 -9.55
N LYS A 35 -5.56 6.87 -10.22
CA LYS A 35 -6.94 6.76 -9.71
C LYS A 35 -6.98 6.05 -8.36
N ASP A 36 -7.90 6.48 -7.49
CA ASP A 36 -8.14 5.89 -6.16
C ASP A 36 -8.31 4.37 -6.18
N ALA A 37 -8.95 3.83 -7.22
CA ALA A 37 -9.11 2.38 -7.38
C ALA A 37 -7.76 1.65 -7.55
N THR A 38 -6.84 2.24 -8.31
CA THR A 38 -5.48 1.71 -8.52
C THR A 38 -4.68 1.83 -7.23
N ALA A 39 -4.66 3.02 -6.63
CA ALA A 39 -4.01 3.28 -5.35
C ALA A 39 -4.49 2.32 -4.26
N ARG A 40 -5.81 2.11 -4.15
CA ARG A 40 -6.41 1.20 -3.17
C ARG A 40 -5.95 -0.25 -3.38
N ARG A 41 -5.81 -0.69 -4.63
CA ARG A 41 -5.33 -2.05 -4.93
C ARG A 41 -3.86 -2.22 -4.56
N GLU A 42 -3.02 -1.25 -4.88
CA GLU A 42 -1.59 -1.27 -4.54
C GLU A 42 -1.37 -1.24 -3.03
N LEU A 43 -1.99 -0.28 -2.34
CA LEU A 43 -1.91 -0.16 -0.88
C LEU A 43 -2.55 -1.35 -0.16
N GLY A 44 -3.60 -1.95 -0.73
CA GLY A 44 -4.20 -3.18 -0.23
C GLY A 44 -3.24 -4.37 -0.27
N VAL A 45 -2.48 -4.52 -1.37
CA VAL A 45 -1.43 -5.55 -1.48
C VAL A 45 -0.31 -5.29 -0.48
N LEU A 46 0.12 -4.04 -0.31
CA LEU A 46 1.12 -3.67 0.70
C LEU A 46 0.66 -4.02 2.11
N SER A 47 -0.58 -3.67 2.48
CA SER A 47 -1.16 -4.00 3.78
C SER A 47 -1.21 -5.52 4.03
N ALA A 48 -1.57 -6.31 3.01
CA ALA A 48 -1.57 -7.76 3.10
C ALA A 48 -0.15 -8.32 3.29
N ALA A 49 0.84 -7.80 2.57
CA ALA A 49 2.23 -8.20 2.72
C ALA A 49 2.78 -7.89 4.13
N LEU A 50 2.47 -6.71 4.67
CA LEU A 50 2.89 -6.34 6.03
C LEU A 50 2.25 -7.20 7.10
N ARG A 51 0.96 -7.51 6.96
CA ARG A 51 0.27 -8.45 7.84
C ARG A 51 0.87 -9.85 7.76
N TYR A 52 1.24 -10.30 6.56
CA TYR A 52 1.95 -11.56 6.37
C TYR A 52 3.29 -11.55 7.11
N CYS A 53 4.14 -10.53 6.90
CA CYS A 53 5.42 -10.41 7.60
C CYS A 53 5.27 -10.35 9.13
N THR A 54 4.22 -9.70 9.63
CA THR A 54 3.94 -9.66 11.07
C THR A 54 3.53 -11.03 11.60
N ARG A 55 2.71 -11.78 10.85
CA ARG A 55 2.29 -13.14 11.23
C ARG A 55 3.45 -14.14 11.24
N GLU A 56 4.38 -14.01 10.30
CA GLU A 56 5.58 -14.85 10.21
C GLU A 56 6.66 -14.45 11.23
N GLY A 57 6.47 -13.36 11.98
CA GLY A 57 7.42 -12.90 13.00
C GLY A 57 8.57 -12.03 12.47
N TYR A 58 8.57 -11.64 11.20
CA TYR A 58 9.54 -10.68 10.66
C TYR A 58 9.33 -9.26 11.18
N LEU A 59 8.11 -8.93 11.61
CA LEU A 59 7.75 -7.63 12.16
C LEU A 59 7.06 -7.79 13.51
N SER A 60 7.41 -6.94 14.47
CA SER A 60 6.76 -6.90 15.78
C SER A 60 5.33 -6.38 15.71
N SER A 61 5.06 -5.48 14.77
CA SER A 61 3.71 -4.94 14.51
C SER A 61 3.56 -4.49 13.06
N ALA A 62 2.35 -4.63 12.51
CA ALA A 62 2.03 -4.17 11.17
C ALA A 62 1.76 -2.65 11.19
N PRO A 63 2.43 -1.84 10.35
CA PRO A 63 2.13 -0.42 10.26
C PRO A 63 0.72 -0.15 9.73
N GLN A 64 0.11 0.94 10.19
CA GLN A 64 -1.23 1.34 9.75
C GLN A 64 -1.20 1.89 8.32
N VAL A 65 -1.67 1.09 7.37
CA VAL A 65 -1.84 1.49 5.97
C VAL A 65 -3.18 2.20 5.79
N TRP A 66 -3.14 3.44 5.32
CA TRP A 66 -4.34 4.17 4.89
C TRP A 66 -4.78 3.69 3.51
N LEU A 67 -6.09 3.57 3.29
CA LEU A 67 -6.67 3.20 2.00
C LEU A 67 -7.61 4.32 1.52
N PRO A 68 -7.50 4.81 0.28
CA PRO A 68 -8.43 5.78 -0.28
C PRO A 68 -9.84 5.21 -0.33
N ALA A 69 -10.85 6.09 -0.25
CA ALA A 69 -12.26 5.70 -0.23
C ALA A 69 -12.58 4.78 -1.42
N LYS A 70 -13.44 3.78 -1.19
CA LYS A 70 -13.89 2.92 -2.29
C LYS A 70 -14.77 3.78 -3.19
N GLY A 71 -14.29 4.05 -4.41
CA GLY A 71 -15.10 4.74 -5.43
C GLY A 71 -16.40 3.98 -5.72
N PRO A 72 -17.40 4.65 -6.32
CA PRO A 72 -18.69 4.05 -6.60
C PRO A 72 -18.52 2.72 -7.37
N PRO A 73 -19.34 1.70 -7.08
CA PRO A 73 -19.34 0.47 -7.88
C PRO A 73 -19.49 0.84 -9.35
N ARG A 74 -18.64 0.28 -10.21
CA ARG A 74 -18.89 0.33 -11.65
C ARG A 74 -20.11 -0.53 -11.92
N ASP A 75 -21.23 0.12 -12.23
CA ASP A 75 -22.37 -0.52 -12.89
C ASP A 75 -21.84 -1.23 -14.15
N ARG A 76 -22.20 -2.51 -14.31
CA ARG A 76 -21.70 -3.37 -15.38
C ARG A 76 -22.87 -3.88 -16.20
#